data_AF-A0A833PMZ7-F1
#
_entry.id   AF-A0A833PMZ7-F1
#
_cell.length_a   1.000
_cell.length_b   1.000
_cell.length_c   1.000
_cell.angle_alpha   90.00
_cell.angle_beta   90.00
_cell.angle_gamma   90.00
#
_symmetry.space_group_name_H-M   'P 1'
#
loop_
_entity.id
_entity.type
_entity.pdbx_description
1 polymer ?
#
loop_
_entity_poly.entity_id
_entity_poly.type
_entity_poly.pdbx_seq_one_letter_code
_entity_poly.pdbx_strand_id
1 'polypeptide(L)'
;MTELSTPAEHVDYEGFEVHVVPATVPGSDTRYSYTGYVCHPGANPALPGHAVPFHADGEESFASLDEAVHEAVHIGKSIIDGTHPDLSILSLVTHGF
;
A
#
# COMPACT_ATOMS: atom_id res chain seq x y z
N MET A 1 6.56 23.88 -9.26
CA MET A 1 5.74 23.34 -8.16
C MET A 1 6.46 22.11 -7.65
N THR A 2 6.72 22.07 -6.35
CA THR A 2 7.57 21.06 -5.72
C THR A 2 6.76 19.80 -5.47
N GLU A 3 6.82 18.84 -6.39
CA GLU A 3 6.38 17.48 -6.09
C GLU A 3 7.56 16.79 -5.38
N LEU A 4 7.58 16.87 -4.05
CA LEU A 4 8.30 15.89 -3.24
C LEU A 4 7.48 14.59 -3.34
N SER A 5 7.53 13.95 -4.51
CA SER A 5 7.09 12.57 -4.66
C SER A 5 8.12 11.74 -3.91
N THR A 6 7.87 11.48 -2.64
CA THR A 6 8.57 10.40 -1.93
C THR A 6 8.51 9.18 -2.86
N PRO A 7 9.66 8.59 -3.25
CA PRO A 7 9.62 7.46 -4.16
C PRO A 7 8.73 6.39 -3.54
N ALA A 8 7.71 5.96 -4.28
CA ALA A 8 6.88 4.85 -3.85
C ALA A 8 7.80 3.64 -3.68
N GLU A 9 7.91 3.14 -2.46
CA GLU A 9 8.64 1.92 -2.18
C GLU A 9 7.74 0.77 -2.63
N HIS A 10 8.32 -0.21 -3.34
CA HIS A 10 7.58 -1.41 -3.71
C HIS A 10 8.34 -2.68 -3.35
N VAL A 11 7.59 -3.74 -3.09
CA VAL A 11 8.13 -5.05 -2.73
C VAL A 11 7.38 -6.12 -3.50
N ASP A 12 8.11 -6.95 -4.24
CA ASP A 12 7.57 -8.15 -4.88
C ASP A 12 7.36 -9.26 -3.84
N TYR A 13 6.17 -9.86 -3.83
CA TYR A 13 5.83 -10.95 -2.93
C TYR A 13 4.80 -11.90 -3.57
N GLU A 14 5.13 -13.19 -3.65
CA GLU A 14 4.25 -14.26 -4.16
C GLU A 14 3.57 -13.98 -5.52
N GLY A 15 4.25 -13.24 -6.41
CA GLY A 15 3.72 -12.91 -7.74
C GLY A 15 2.81 -11.68 -7.77
N PHE A 16 2.84 -10.87 -6.71
CA PHE A 16 2.20 -9.57 -6.58
C PHE A 16 3.23 -8.50 -6.19
N GLU A 17 2.90 -7.25 -6.44
CA GLU A 17 3.63 -6.06 -6.02
C GLU A 17 2.87 -5.38 -4.87
N VAL A 18 3.55 -5.14 -3.74
CA VAL A 18 3.06 -4.28 -2.66
C VAL A 18 3.71 -2.92 -2.83
N HIS A 19 2.92 -1.90 -3.12
CA HIS A 19 3.39 -0.53 -3.21
C HIS A 19 2.99 0.26 -1.98
N VAL A 20 3.91 1.10 -1.51
CA VAL A 20 3.75 1.92 -0.33
C VAL A 20 4.15 3.36 -0.65
N VAL A 21 3.24 4.28 -0.37
CA VAL A 21 3.46 5.71 -0.51
C VAL A 21 3.39 6.34 0.88
N PRO A 22 4.52 6.48 1.59
CA PRO A 22 4.53 7.14 2.88
C PRO A 22 4.34 8.65 2.73
N ALA A 23 3.57 9.23 3.65
CA ALA A 23 3.22 10.65 3.67
C ALA A 23 3.25 11.19 5.11
N THR A 24 3.50 12.49 5.27
CA THR A 24 3.34 13.16 6.57
C THR A 24 1.87 13.41 6.86
N VAL A 25 1.44 13.17 8.10
CA VAL A 25 0.06 13.39 8.52
C VAL A 25 -0.24 14.90 8.54
N PRO A 26 -1.33 15.36 7.90
CA PRO A 26 -1.67 16.78 7.89
C PRO A 26 -1.93 17.27 9.32
N GLY A 27 -1.17 18.30 9.74
CA GLY A 27 -1.24 18.85 11.11
C GLY A 27 -0.26 18.24 12.10
N SER A 28 0.63 17.33 11.67
CA SER A 28 1.70 16.78 12.51
C SER A 28 2.98 16.56 11.71
N ASP A 29 4.01 17.37 11.95
CA ASP A 29 5.31 17.27 11.28
C ASP A 29 6.14 16.06 11.76
N THR A 30 5.74 15.46 12.88
CA THR A 30 6.43 14.32 13.51
C THR A 30 5.70 12.99 13.32
N ARG A 31 4.60 12.97 12.57
CA ARG A 31 3.76 11.79 12.36
C ARG A 31 3.68 11.47 10.89
N TYR A 32 3.88 10.20 10.58
CA TYR A 32 3.88 9.67 9.23
C TYR A 32 2.72 8.69 9.08
N SER A 33 2.10 8.66 7.93
CA SER A 33 1.14 7.64 7.53
C SER A 33 1.60 7.08 6.19
N TYR A 34 0.84 6.16 5.63
CA TYR A 34 1.10 5.59 4.33
C TYR A 34 -0.19 5.35 3.57
N THR A 35 -0.09 5.28 2.25
CA THR A 35 -1.13 4.69 1.41
C THR A 35 -0.54 3.47 0.73
N GLY A 36 -1.21 2.33 0.89
CA GLY A 36 -0.77 1.05 0.35
C GLY A 36 -1.67 0.55 -0.78
N TYR A 37 -1.08 -0.16 -1.73
CA TYR A 37 -1.85 -0.90 -2.73
C TYR A 37 -1.13 -2.19 -3.14
N VAL A 38 -1.90 -3.26 -3.30
CA VAL A 38 -1.42 -4.55 -3.83
C VAL A 38 -1.91 -4.71 -5.25
N CYS A 39 -1.03 -5.03 -6.19
CA CYS A 39 -1.39 -5.27 -7.58
C CYS A 39 -0.57 -6.41 -8.19
N HIS A 40 -0.93 -6.84 -9.40
CA HIS A 40 -0.10 -7.77 -10.16
C HIS A 40 1.11 -7.04 -10.77
N PRO A 41 2.22 -7.76 -11.02
CA PRO A 41 3.38 -7.23 -11.71
C PRO A 41 3.00 -6.58 -13.05
N GLY A 42 3.23 -5.28 -13.17
CA GLY A 42 2.93 -4.49 -14.37
C GLY A 42 1.46 -4.10 -14.55
N ALA A 43 0.60 -4.36 -13.56
CA ALA A 43 -0.76 -3.84 -13.52
C ALA A 43 -0.73 -2.33 -13.24
N ASN A 44 -1.71 -1.59 -13.77
CA ASN A 44 -1.84 -0.17 -13.48
C ASN A 44 -2.71 0.05 -12.25
N PRO A 45 -2.16 0.48 -11.09
CA PRO A 45 -2.93 0.64 -9.86
C PRO A 45 -3.98 1.74 -9.93
N ALA A 46 -3.91 2.64 -10.93
CA ALA A 46 -4.94 3.65 -11.15
C ALA A 46 -6.23 3.10 -11.78
N LEU A 47 -6.23 1.85 -12.27
CA LEU A 47 -7.40 1.23 -12.87
C LEU A 47 -8.23 0.45 -11.83
N PRO A 48 -9.57 0.59 -11.83
CA PRO A 48 -10.42 -0.14 -10.91
C PRO A 48 -10.32 -1.65 -11.16
N GLY A 49 -10.17 -2.44 -10.09
CA GLY A 49 -9.98 -3.89 -10.17
C GLY A 49 -8.55 -4.32 -10.49
N HIS A 50 -7.63 -3.38 -10.75
CA HIS A 50 -6.22 -3.70 -10.99
C HIS A 50 -5.34 -3.67 -9.74
N ALA A 51 -5.83 -3.04 -8.67
CA ALA A 51 -5.17 -2.98 -7.38
C ALA A 51 -6.18 -3.10 -6.23
N VAL A 52 -5.72 -3.65 -5.12
CA VAL A 52 -6.43 -3.64 -3.83
C VAL A 52 -5.77 -2.56 -2.98
N PRO A 53 -6.41 -1.39 -2.81
CA PRO A 53 -5.92 -0.38 -1.90
C PRO A 53 -6.12 -0.84 -0.45
N PHE A 54 -5.18 -0.48 0.40
CA PHE A 54 -5.30 -0.63 1.85
C PHE A 54 -4.76 0.63 2.53
N HIS A 55 -5.34 0.96 3.68
CA HIS A 55 -4.96 2.16 4.41
C HIS A 55 -5.07 3.45 3.56
N ALA A 56 -6.09 3.54 2.70
CA ALA A 56 -6.27 4.66 1.78
C ALA A 56 -6.54 5.99 2.49
N ASP A 57 -7.15 5.92 3.67
CA ASP A 57 -7.54 7.07 4.48
C ASP A 57 -6.40 7.61 5.36
N GLY A 58 -5.28 6.90 5.48
CA GLY A 58 -4.12 7.33 6.26
C GLY A 58 -4.40 7.53 7.76
N GLU A 59 -5.36 6.78 8.30
CA GLU A 59 -5.89 6.95 9.66
C GLU A 59 -4.87 6.59 10.74
N GLU A 60 -3.96 5.65 10.45
CA GLU A 60 -2.88 5.29 11.34
C GLU A 60 -1.69 6.22 11.13
N SER A 61 -1.07 6.54 12.26
CA SER A 61 0.10 7.38 12.30
C SER A 61 1.23 6.68 13.03
N PHE A 62 2.43 6.85 12.50
CA PHE A 62 3.66 6.21 12.91
C PHE A 62 4.65 7.29 13.34
N ALA A 63 5.59 6.90 14.20
CA ALA A 63 6.62 7.83 14.68
C ALA A 63 7.71 8.10 13.62
N SER A 64 7.84 7.23 12.62
CA SER A 64 8.82 7.33 11.56
C SER A 64 8.31 6.79 10.23
N LEU A 65 8.95 7.22 9.14
CA LEU A 65 8.65 6.73 7.79
C LEU A 65 9.00 5.24 7.63
N ASP A 66 10.08 4.77 8.25
CA ASP A 66 10.48 3.36 8.25
C ASP A 66 9.42 2.46 8.89
N GLU A 67 8.89 2.87 10.05
CA GLU A 67 7.82 2.15 10.75
C GLU A 67 6.55 2.09 9.89
N ALA A 68 6.16 3.20 9.25
CA ALA A 68 5.02 3.25 8.34
C ALA A 68 5.21 2.30 7.15
N VAL A 69 6.39 2.29 6.53
CA VAL A 69 6.69 1.41 5.39
C VAL A 69 6.73 -0.06 5.80
N HIS A 70 7.34 -0.37 6.94
CA HIS A 70 7.43 -1.74 7.43
C HIS A 70 6.04 -2.31 7.73
N GLU A 71 5.18 -1.53 8.38
CA GLU A 71 3.79 -1.94 8.64
C GLU A 71 3.00 -2.10 7.34
N ALA A 72 3.14 -1.16 6.40
CA ALA A 72 2.47 -1.25 5.11
C ALA A 72 2.87 -2.52 4.33
N VAL A 73 4.14 -2.89 4.34
CA VAL A 73 4.62 -4.13 3.73
C VAL A 73 4.08 -5.35 4.45
N HIS A 74 3.99 -5.31 5.79
CA HIS A 74 3.41 -6.39 6.58
C HIS A 74 1.94 -6.62 6.20
N ILE A 75 1.14 -5.55 6.18
CA ILE A 75 -0.26 -5.59 5.80
C ILE A 75 -0.42 -6.08 4.35
N GLY A 76 0.35 -5.52 3.41
CA GLY A 76 0.32 -5.94 2.01
C GLY A 76 0.59 -7.44 1.83
N LYS A 77 1.58 -7.98 2.55
CA LYS A 77 1.85 -9.44 2.55
C LYS A 77 0.69 -10.25 3.12
N SER A 78 0.06 -9.78 4.21
CA SER A 78 -1.10 -10.46 4.78
C SER A 78 -2.31 -10.47 3.84
N ILE A 79 -2.49 -9.42 3.03
CA ILE A 79 -3.52 -9.37 1.97
C ILE A 79 -3.24 -10.39 0.86
N ILE A 80 -1.96 -10.55 0.49
CA ILE A 80 -1.52 -11.53 -0.52
C ILE A 80 -1.71 -12.96 0.00
N ASP A 81 -1.30 -13.21 1.24
CA ASP A 81 -1.44 -14.50 1.93
C ASP A 81 -2.91 -14.84 2.28
N GLY A 82 -3.80 -13.85 2.22
CA GLY A 82 -5.22 -14.02 2.54
C GLY A 82 -5.50 -14.13 4.05
N THR A 83 -4.56 -13.71 4.88
CA THR A 83 -4.69 -13.66 6.34
C THR A 83 -5.20 -12.33 6.86
N HIS A 84 -5.26 -11.30 6.01
CA HIS A 84 -5.78 -10.00 6.40
C HIS A 84 -7.29 -10.09 6.71
N PRO A 85 -7.79 -9.51 7.81
CA PRO A 85 -9.15 -9.73 8.29
C PRO A 85 -10.25 -9.19 7.36
N ASP A 86 -9.95 -8.13 6.60
CA ASP A 86 -10.94 -7.41 5.77
C ASP A 86 -10.64 -7.43 4.27
N LEU A 87 -9.38 -7.66 3.89
CA LEU A 87 -8.88 -7.45 2.52
C LEU A 87 -8.22 -8.72 2.00
N SER A 88 -8.27 -8.93 0.69
CA SER A 88 -7.62 -10.09 0.05
C SER A 88 -7.38 -9.82 -1.43
N ILE A 89 -6.35 -10.46 -2.00
CA ILE A 89 -6.09 -10.45 -3.44
C ILE A 89 -7.14 -11.17 -4.29
N LEU A 90 -8.12 -11.85 -3.68
CA LEU A 90 -9.18 -12.57 -4.42
C LEU A 90 -9.93 -11.66 -5.40
N SER A 91 -10.08 -10.38 -5.07
CA SER A 91 -10.66 -9.39 -5.99
C SER A 91 -9.84 -9.24 -7.28
N LEU A 92 -8.51 -9.31 -7.21
CA LEU A 92 -7.61 -9.26 -8.38
C LEU A 92 -7.68 -10.55 -9.19
N VAL A 93 -7.70 -11.69 -8.51
CA VAL A 93 -7.68 -13.01 -9.15
C VAL A 93 -9.00 -13.31 -9.86
N THR A 94 -10.13 -12.85 -9.31
CA THR A 94 -11.45 -13.05 -9.90
C THR A 94 -11.70 -12.19 -11.14
N HIS A 95 -11.04 -11.04 -11.26
CA HIS A 95 -11.18 -10.12 -12.38
C HIS A 95 -10.10 -10.28 -13.46
N GLY A 96 -9.41 -11.43 -13.49
CA GLY A 96 -8.27 -11.74 -14.38
C GLY A 96 -8.28 -10.95 -15.69
N PHE A 97 -7.29 -10.06 -15.83
CA PHE A 97 -7.18 -9.03 -16.87
C PHE A 97 -7.38 -9.51 -18.30
#